data_AF-A0AAD5QZG7-F1
#
_entry.id   AF-A0AAD5QZG7-F1
#
_cell.length_a   1.000
_cell.length_b   1.000
_cell.length_c   1.000
_cell.angle_alpha   90.00
_cell.angle_beta   90.00
_cell.angle_gamma   90.00
#
_symmetry.space_group_name_H-M   'P 1'
#
loop_
_entity.id
_entity.type
_entity.pdbx_description
1 polymer ?
#
loop_
_entity_poly.entity_id
_entity_poly.type
_entity_poly.pdbx_seq_one_letter_code
_entity_poly.pdbx_strand_id
1 'polypeptide(L)'
;MPADVKVPLTTYERFINYQGNEPPALRHPDAPEWFDKEHNEKLKKELLWAAPYDARFPQVRKERQCFAYYVDFHRCNELMGKDYKPCKFFQNVYKDFCPRFWVEKWDELVEEGRFPAKFDR
;
A
#
# COMPACT_ATOMS: atom_id res chain seq x y z
N MET A 1 19.60 9.40 -13.56
CA MET A 1 18.14 9.61 -13.66
C MET A 1 17.50 8.44 -12.94
N PRO A 2 16.61 8.66 -11.95
CA PRO A 2 15.98 7.53 -11.27
C PRO A 2 15.22 6.74 -12.32
N ALA A 3 15.55 5.45 -12.44
CA ALA A 3 14.89 4.53 -13.36
C ALA A 3 13.37 4.61 -13.16
N ASP A 4 12.59 4.42 -14.22
CA ASP A 4 11.13 4.38 -14.18
C ASP A 4 10.64 3.18 -13.33
N VAL A 5 10.72 3.31 -12.01
CA VAL A 5 10.25 2.28 -11.08
C VAL A 5 8.73 2.30 -11.11
N LYS A 6 8.14 1.22 -11.62
CA LYS A 6 6.70 0.99 -11.61
C LYS A 6 6.26 0.63 -10.19
N VAL A 7 5.52 1.52 -9.54
CA VAL A 7 4.93 1.25 -8.22
C VAL A 7 3.69 0.37 -8.39
N PRO A 8 3.56 -0.74 -7.64
CA PRO A 8 2.38 -1.58 -7.71
C PRO A 8 1.15 -0.83 -7.20
N LEU A 9 0.02 -1.03 -7.88
CA LEU A 9 -1.28 -0.51 -7.46
C LEU A 9 -1.77 -1.20 -6.19
N THR A 10 -2.45 -0.43 -5.34
CA THR A 10 -3.12 -0.92 -4.13
C THR A 10 -4.35 -1.77 -4.47
N THR A 11 -4.82 -2.58 -3.53
CA THR A 11 -6.06 -3.37 -3.68
C THR A 11 -7.26 -2.48 -4.04
N TYR A 12 -7.36 -1.29 -3.46
CA TYR A 12 -8.44 -0.34 -3.74
C TYR A 12 -8.36 0.20 -5.18
N GLU A 13 -7.18 0.59 -5.64
CA GLU A 13 -6.97 1.07 -7.03
C GLU A 13 -7.24 -0.03 -8.06
N ARG A 14 -6.80 -1.27 -7.76
CA ARG A 14 -7.09 -2.44 -8.60
C ARG A 14 -8.59 -2.70 -8.68
N PHE A 15 -9.29 -2.58 -7.55
CA PHE A 15 -10.74 -2.76 -7.49
C PHE A 15 -11.49 -1.70 -8.31
N ILE A 16 -11.10 -0.43 -8.24
CA ILE A 16 -11.69 0.63 -9.09
C ILE A 16 -11.48 0.32 -10.57
N ASN A 17 -10.26 -0.08 -10.95
CA ASN A 17 -9.97 -0.45 -12.34
C ASN A 17 -10.80 -1.65 -12.79
N TYR A 18 -11.04 -2.61 -11.89
CA TYR A 18 -11.88 -3.78 -12.15
C TYR A 18 -13.33 -3.36 -12.42
N GLN A 19 -13.92 -2.53 -11.56
CA GLN A 19 -15.27 -2.01 -11.73
C GLN A 19 -15.45 -1.18 -13.02
N GLY A 20 -14.39 -0.50 -13.48
CA GLY A 20 -14.43 0.32 -14.70
C GLY A 20 -14.27 -0.45 -16.01
N ASN A 21 -13.61 -1.60 -15.99
CA ASN A 21 -13.25 -2.37 -17.19
C ASN A 21 -14.10 -3.62 -17.40
N GLU A 22 -14.64 -4.21 -16.33
CA GLU A 22 -15.46 -5.42 -16.39
C GLU A 22 -16.91 -5.12 -15.98
N PRO A 23 -17.92 -5.77 -16.59
CA PRO A 23 -19.31 -5.58 -16.18
C PRO A 23 -19.46 -5.95 -14.70
N PRO A 24 -20.24 -5.17 -13.92
CA PRO A 24 -20.40 -5.41 -12.49
C PRO A 24 -21.30 -6.63 -12.31
N ALA A 25 -20.70 -7.81 -12.28
CA ALA A 25 -21.40 -9.02 -11.94
C ALA A 25 -20.77 -9.57 -10.68
N LEU A 26 -21.45 -9.37 -9.55
CA LEU A 26 -21.50 -10.46 -8.57
C LEU A 26 -21.69 -11.73 -9.39
N ARG A 27 -20.72 -12.63 -9.36
CA ARG A 27 -20.74 -13.80 -10.24
C ARG A 27 -22.09 -14.50 -10.05
N HIS A 28 -22.77 -14.85 -11.13
CA HIS A 28 -24.01 -15.59 -10.98
C HIS A 28 -23.65 -16.98 -10.44
N PRO A 29 -24.38 -17.53 -9.45
CA PRO A 29 -24.12 -18.88 -8.94
C PRO A 29 -24.14 -19.97 -10.03
N ASP A 30 -24.88 -19.71 -11.11
CA ASP A 30 -25.03 -20.63 -12.25
C ASP A 30 -23.96 -20.43 -13.35
N ALA A 31 -23.01 -19.51 -13.16
CA ALA A 31 -21.93 -19.32 -14.12
C ALA A 31 -20.94 -20.50 -14.07
N PRO A 32 -20.41 -20.97 -15.22
CA PRO A 32 -19.43 -22.06 -15.25
C PRO A 32 -18.15 -21.73 -14.46
N GLU A 33 -17.87 -20.43 -14.28
CA GLU A 33 -16.69 -19.91 -13.58
C GLU A 33 -16.86 -19.85 -12.05
N TRP A 34 -18.03 -20.17 -11.51
CA TRP A 34 -18.31 -20.06 -10.08
C TRP A 34 -17.45 -21.02 -9.25
N PHE A 35 -17.30 -22.28 -9.70
CA PHE A 35 -16.51 -23.31 -9.02
C PHE A 35 -15.13 -23.55 -9.65
N ASP A 36 -14.73 -22.76 -10.65
CA ASP A 36 -13.43 -22.94 -11.28
C ASP A 36 -12.29 -22.45 -10.37
N LYS A 37 -11.36 -23.34 -10.06
CA LYS A 37 -10.20 -23.05 -9.22
C LYS A 37 -9.24 -22.08 -9.91
N GLU A 38 -9.00 -22.25 -11.21
CA GLU A 38 -8.01 -21.47 -11.95
C GLU A 38 -8.42 -20.01 -12.05
N HIS A 39 -9.67 -19.78 -12.44
CA HIS A 39 -10.26 -18.45 -12.46
C HIS A 39 -10.22 -17.78 -11.07
N ASN A 40 -10.53 -18.52 -10.00
CA ASN A 40 -10.48 -18.01 -8.63
C ASN A 40 -9.06 -17.63 -8.16
N GLU A 41 -8.05 -18.44 -8.49
CA GLU A 41 -6.65 -18.13 -8.15
C GLU A 41 -6.11 -16.94 -8.95
N LYS A 42 -6.49 -16.83 -10.23
CA LYS A 42 -6.11 -15.70 -11.08
C LYS A 42 -6.66 -14.39 -10.51
N LEU A 43 -7.95 -14.35 -10.19
CA LEU A 43 -8.57 -13.16 -9.62
C LEU A 43 -7.98 -12.76 -8.27
N LYS A 44 -7.65 -13.73 -7.40
CA LYS A 44 -6.95 -13.43 -6.15
C LYS A 44 -5.62 -12.72 -6.39
N LYS A 45 -4.83 -13.17 -7.38
CA LYS A 45 -3.53 -12.56 -7.71
C LYS A 45 -3.67 -11.18 -8.35
N GLU A 46 -4.69 -10.98 -9.17
CA GLU A 46 -4.92 -9.72 -9.88
C GLU A 46 -5.50 -8.65 -8.96
N LEU A 47 -6.48 -9.00 -8.12
CA LEU A 47 -7.19 -8.05 -7.26
C LEU A 47 -6.42 -7.74 -5.97
N LEU A 48 -5.93 -8.75 -5.27
CA LEU A 48 -5.34 -8.57 -3.96
C LEU A 48 -3.90 -8.07 -4.09
N TRP A 49 -3.61 -7.00 -3.36
CA TRP A 49 -2.26 -6.57 -3.06
C TRP A 49 -2.00 -6.77 -1.57
N ALA A 50 -0.75 -7.07 -1.21
CA ALA A 50 -0.27 -7.11 0.16
C ALA A 50 1.14 -6.53 0.22
N ALA A 51 1.50 -5.94 1.36
CA ALA A 51 2.85 -5.45 1.59
C ALA A 51 3.88 -6.59 1.46
N PRO A 52 5.02 -6.36 0.77
CA PRO A 52 6.05 -7.38 0.64
C PRO A 52 6.73 -7.66 1.98
N TYR A 53 7.30 -8.86 2.11
CA TYR A 53 8.11 -9.21 3.27
C TYR A 53 9.40 -8.39 3.29
N ASP A 54 9.59 -7.61 4.37
CA ASP A 54 10.82 -6.86 4.61
C ASP A 54 11.77 -7.65 5.51
N ALA A 55 12.89 -8.10 4.93
CA ALA A 55 13.92 -8.86 5.63
C ALA A 55 14.59 -8.08 6.77
N ARG A 56 14.49 -6.73 6.80
CA ARG A 56 14.98 -5.90 7.91
C ARG A 56 14.17 -6.11 9.19
N PHE A 57 12.91 -6.55 9.04
CA PHE A 57 11.96 -6.75 10.13
C PHE A 57 11.41 -8.19 10.14
N PRO A 58 12.24 -9.21 10.41
CA PRO A 58 11.81 -10.62 10.38
C PRO A 58 10.92 -11.01 11.56
N GLN A 59 10.81 -10.13 12.56
CA GLN A 59 10.07 -10.38 13.79
C GLN A 59 8.55 -10.35 13.53
N VAL A 60 7.80 -11.09 14.34
CA VAL A 60 6.32 -11.11 14.34
C VAL A 60 5.75 -9.73 14.70
N ARG A 61 6.48 -9.00 15.54
CA ARG A 61 6.17 -7.64 15.99
C ARG A 61 6.50 -6.61 14.90
N LYS A 62 5.47 -6.08 14.25
CA LYS A 62 5.58 -5.19 13.07
C LYS A 62 5.50 -3.70 13.39
N GLU A 63 5.51 -3.33 14.68
CA GLU A 63 5.39 -1.94 15.11
C GLU A 63 6.52 -1.07 14.54
N ARG A 64 7.76 -1.57 14.61
CA ARG A 64 8.94 -0.88 14.04
C ARG A 64 8.89 -0.80 12.52
N GLN A 65 8.33 -1.81 11.86
CA GLN A 65 8.15 -1.80 10.41
C GLN A 65 7.17 -0.68 10.05
N CYS A 66 5.99 -0.58 10.69
CA CYS A 66 5.05 0.49 10.38
C CYS A 66 5.71 1.87 10.56
N PHE A 67 6.33 2.11 11.72
CA PHE A 67 6.94 3.41 12.00
C PHE A 67 8.02 3.78 10.98
N ALA A 68 8.89 2.82 10.60
CA ALA A 68 9.93 3.05 9.60
C ALA A 68 9.34 3.44 8.24
N TYR A 69 8.32 2.72 7.75
CA TYR A 69 7.70 3.01 6.46
C TYR A 69 6.93 4.34 6.45
N TYR A 70 6.32 4.74 7.57
CA TYR A 70 5.71 6.06 7.71
C TYR A 70 6.77 7.17 7.61
N VAL A 71 7.86 7.07 8.37
CA VAL A 71 8.96 8.04 8.33
C VAL A 71 9.60 8.10 6.93
N ASP A 72 9.82 6.95 6.30
CA ASP A 72 10.42 6.86 4.96
C ASP A 72 9.54 7.55 3.90
N PHE A 73 8.22 7.47 4.01
CA PHE A 73 7.31 8.21 3.11
C PHE A 73 7.47 9.72 3.24
N HIS A 74 7.45 10.25 4.47
CA HIS A 74 7.59 11.69 4.70
C HIS A 74 9.00 12.19 4.32
N ARG A 75 10.05 11.43 4.64
CA ARG A 75 11.42 11.71 4.20
C ARG A 75 11.54 11.73 2.68
N CYS A 76 10.94 10.76 2.00
CA CYS A 76 10.95 10.70 0.53
C CYS A 76 10.32 11.95 -0.09
N ASN A 77 9.18 12.40 0.44
CA ASN A 77 8.51 13.61 -0.03
C ASN A 77 9.33 14.88 0.20
N GLU A 78 10.06 14.97 1.31
CA GLU A 78 10.90 16.13 1.65
C GLU A 78 12.15 16.19 0.77
N LEU A 79 12.86 15.07 0.58
CA LEU A 79 14.13 15.03 -0.15
C LEU A 79 13.95 15.00 -1.68
N MET A 80 12.97 14.24 -2.18
CA MET A 80 12.79 14.04 -3.63
C MET A 80 11.66 14.89 -4.21
N GLY A 81 10.83 15.52 -3.37
CA GLY A 81 9.64 16.25 -3.78
C GLY A 81 8.39 15.36 -3.92
N LYS A 82 7.22 16.01 -3.89
CA LYS A 82 5.90 15.34 -3.87
C LYS A 82 5.58 14.54 -5.13
N ASP A 83 6.20 14.87 -6.27
CA ASP A 83 5.92 14.24 -7.56
C ASP A 83 6.74 12.97 -7.81
N TYR A 84 7.60 12.57 -6.85
CA TYR A 84 8.44 11.40 -7.02
C TYR A 84 7.61 10.11 -6.86
N LYS A 85 7.26 9.50 -8.00
CA LYS A 85 6.41 8.29 -8.09
C LYS A 85 6.82 7.18 -7.12
N PRO A 86 8.11 6.86 -6.90
CA PRO A 86 8.52 5.79 -5.98
C PRO A 86 8.16 6.05 -4.51
N CYS A 87 7.95 7.30 -4.07
CA CYS A 87 7.49 7.58 -2.70
C CYS A 87 6.14 6.92 -2.39
N LYS A 88 5.29 6.76 -3.42
CA LYS A 88 3.99 6.09 -3.30
C LYS A 88 4.12 4.64 -2.82
N PHE A 89 5.25 3.98 -3.07
CA PHE A 89 5.48 2.62 -2.56
C PHE A 89 5.47 2.59 -1.03
N PHE A 90 6.19 3.49 -0.37
CA PHE A 90 6.20 3.58 1.09
C PHE A 90 4.79 3.87 1.63
N GLN A 91 4.04 4.72 0.92
CA GLN A 91 2.66 5.03 1.23
C GLN A 91 1.75 3.81 1.21
N ASN A 92 1.83 3.02 0.14
CA ASN A 92 1.04 1.80 -0.01
C ASN A 92 1.35 0.80 1.10
N VAL A 93 2.64 0.67 1.47
CA VAL A 93 3.09 -0.29 2.48
C VAL A 93 2.62 0.07 3.88
N TYR A 94 2.81 1.31 4.36
CA TYR A 94 2.35 1.64 5.72
C TYR A 94 0.82 1.66 5.83
N LYS A 95 0.09 2.04 4.77
CA LYS A 95 -1.39 2.03 4.78
C LYS A 95 -1.99 0.62 4.81
N ASP A 96 -1.25 -0.41 4.44
CA ASP A 96 -1.73 -1.80 4.40
C ASP A 96 -1.90 -2.42 5.78
N PHE A 97 -0.82 -2.39 6.57
CA PHE A 97 -0.75 -3.14 7.81
C PHE A 97 -0.70 -2.24 9.05
N CYS A 98 -0.47 -0.93 8.89
CA CYS A 98 -0.44 -0.06 10.05
C CYS A 98 -1.85 0.23 10.56
N PRO A 99 -2.08 0.18 11.88
CA PRO A 99 -3.36 0.58 12.43
C PRO A 99 -3.68 2.05 12.12
N ARG A 100 -4.90 2.31 11.64
CA ARG A 100 -5.34 3.68 11.25
C ARG A 100 -5.16 4.71 12.36
N PHE A 101 -5.48 4.34 13.59
CA PHE A 101 -5.37 5.23 14.75
C PHE A 101 -3.91 5.64 15.09
N TRP A 102 -2.90 4.89 14.63
CA TRP A 102 -1.50 5.32 14.73
C TRP A 102 -1.17 6.37 13.70
N VAL A 103 -1.59 6.13 12.46
CA VAL A 103 -1.35 7.04 11.35
C VAL A 103 -2.02 8.39 11.61
N GLU A 104 -3.30 8.39 12.02
CA GLU A 104 -4.03 9.61 12.37
C GLU A 104 -3.32 10.41 13.47
N LYS A 105 -2.91 9.75 14.55
CA LYS A 105 -2.17 10.40 15.64
C LYS A 105 -0.80 10.93 15.20
N TRP A 106 -0.11 10.22 14.32
CA TRP A 106 1.17 10.70 13.79
C TRP A 106 0.98 11.87 12.84
N ASP A 107 -0.06 11.86 12.01
CA ASP A 107 -0.40 12.96 11.12
C ASP A 107 -0.70 14.23 11.93
N GLU A 108 -1.48 14.14 13.02
CA GLU A 108 -1.70 15.24 13.97
C GLU A 108 -0.37 15.78 14.55
N LEU A 109 0.53 14.89 14.99
CA LEU A 109 1.84 15.29 15.54
C LEU A 109 2.75 15.92 14.50
N VAL A 110 2.65 15.52 13.23
CA VAL A 110 3.38 16.12 12.11
C VAL A 110 2.84 17.50 11.80
N GLU A 111 1.52 17.68 11.77
CA GLU A 111 0.87 18.99 11.57
C GLU A 111 1.21 19.97 12.70
N GLU A 112 1.28 19.50 13.95
CA GLU A 112 1.70 20.29 15.10
C GLU A 112 3.23 20.54 15.16
N GLY A 113 4.03 19.88 14.31
CA GLY A 113 5.49 19.96 14.34
C GLY A 113 6.14 19.33 15.59
N ARG A 114 5.43 18.43 16.29
CA ARG A 114 5.92 17.74 17.50
C ARG A 114 6.36 16.30 17.24
N PHE A 115 6.36 15.86 15.99
CA PHE A 115 6.72 14.49 15.64
C PHE A 115 8.19 14.19 16.00
N PRO A 116 8.48 13.04 16.65
CA PRO A 116 9.82 12.77 17.20
C PRO A 116 10.87 12.41 16.14
N ALA A 117 10.47 12.05 14.92
CA ALA A 117 11.41 11.70 13.85
C ALA A 117 11.77 12.90 12.99
N LYS A 118 12.97 12.85 12.43
CA LYS A 118 13.50 13.84 11.50
C LYS A 118 13.28 13.41 10.06
N PHE A 119 12.72 14.31 9.24
CA PHE A 119 12.47 14.10 7.82
C PHE A 119 13.57 14.69 6.90
N ASP A 120 14.44 15.54 7.45
CA ASP A 120 15.49 16.31 6.76
C ASP A 120 16.79 15.52 6.48
N ARG A 121 16.88 14.27 6.95
CA ARG A 121 18.08 13.44 6.87
C ARG A 121 17.97 12.32 5.86
#